data_AF-A0A812QFE1-F1
#
_entry.id   AF-A0A812QFE1-F1
#
_cell.length_a   1.000
_cell.length_b   1.000
_cell.length_c   1.000
_cell.angle_alpha   90.00
_cell.angle_beta   90.00
_cell.angle_gamma   90.00
#
_symmetry.space_group_name_H-M   'P 1'
#
loop_
_entity.id
_entity.type
_entity.pdbx_description
1 polymer ?
#
loop_
_entity_poly.entity_id
_entity_poly.type
_entity_poly.pdbx_seq_one_letter_code
_entity_poly.pdbx_strand_id
1 'polypeptide(L)'
;EPVATLINLTKLVMFDFHFIRTSCFFGTDNPVLYFVGRLLTCPVACALLLCAWVLQKMLGRHKPFNTVLNQCGVMIFAFFLSITRATLIPFQCVENPNGTSSMMLHPGIICYQSEEHALFAALSVVGVVTQPLAILVLATYVIFTYPSRVAGGKGLRFSTRYRFLLHRFKPSSYYYGLVLLYRNAIIALLPTVLVGVPEVQVPLMGIMLLAVQNLSLQTAPWRTQMANRVDMLLTDLLLVTLLSAGPLLLLDEASSTAVLGWLLCVPILSILLVVLLGFLRLAVKAIRQKREKLYDIFLCHHKAGGGSLSRLMKLVILQHSSARVFLDSDQLQNLDLLFDIIRTSTKNVVVVLTGELLSRSWCAGEIVTAWKNDIHTVPLLCEGFERLSDEAQKQIPSLWTPHQVAQLASYGIQLDDVNLAYSWLQHELTPLQMARFGPVCGREKVVVELMNVCGLSSRRTTSKTAGHVSRPRILILSSYMEAEYLSACEVFQILLQAHLHVECEVVHDFQQIATCKPFAYYLIALLFRGILRDEDFIKLLLYATQTCTSSKRALELVPVVADSNFEVPNVDGYWAL
;
A
#
# COMPACT_ATOMS: atom_id res chain seq x y z
N GLU A 1 9.13 -6.13 -43.15
CA GLU A 1 9.66 -4.81 -42.74
C GLU A 1 9.37 -4.38 -41.30
N PRO A 2 8.12 -4.36 -40.76
CA PRO A 2 7.85 -3.81 -39.42
C PRO A 2 8.53 -4.57 -38.27
N VAL A 3 8.64 -5.89 -38.39
CA VAL A 3 9.34 -6.76 -37.43
C VAL A 3 10.84 -6.42 -37.35
N ALA A 4 11.49 -6.18 -38.49
CA ALA A 4 12.91 -5.83 -38.54
C ALA A 4 13.18 -4.46 -37.90
N THR A 5 12.29 -3.49 -38.11
CA THR A 5 12.35 -2.18 -37.43
C THR A 5 12.20 -2.32 -35.92
N LEU A 6 11.28 -3.18 -35.45
CA LEU A 6 11.11 -3.43 -34.02
C LEU A 6 12.35 -4.09 -33.40
N ILE A 7 12.93 -5.09 -34.08
CA ILE A 7 14.19 -5.74 -33.66
C ILE A 7 15.36 -4.73 -33.64
N ASN A 8 15.40 -3.78 -34.56
CA ASN A 8 16.41 -2.73 -34.52
C ASN A 8 16.18 -1.73 -33.36
N LEU A 9 14.93 -1.50 -32.95
CA LEU A 9 14.62 -0.66 -31.80
C LEU A 9 14.95 -1.36 -30.47
N THR A 10 14.82 -2.69 -30.38
CA THR A 10 15.24 -3.45 -29.19
C THR A 10 16.76 -3.48 -29.01
N LYS A 11 17.55 -3.37 -30.08
CA LYS A 11 19.01 -3.20 -29.99
C LYS A 11 19.40 -1.96 -29.18
N LEU A 12 18.69 -0.84 -29.34
CA LEU A 12 18.91 0.38 -28.55
C LEU A 12 18.69 0.14 -27.05
N VAL A 13 17.66 -0.63 -26.69
CA VAL A 13 17.34 -1.02 -25.30
C VAL A 13 18.38 -2.00 -24.72
N MET A 14 19.07 -2.77 -25.57
CA MET A 14 20.19 -3.65 -25.20
C MET A 14 21.56 -2.96 -25.22
N PHE A 15 21.59 -1.64 -25.40
CA PHE A 15 22.81 -0.83 -25.55
C PHE A 15 23.70 -1.26 -26.73
N ASP A 16 23.06 -1.76 -27.79
CA ASP A 16 23.71 -2.00 -29.07
C ASP A 16 23.51 -0.78 -29.98
N PHE A 17 24.57 0.03 -30.08
CA PHE A 17 24.58 1.29 -30.83
C PHE A 17 25.11 1.15 -32.26
N HIS A 18 25.16 -0.06 -32.83
CA HIS A 18 25.62 -0.25 -34.22
C HIS A 18 24.80 0.54 -35.26
N PHE A 19 23.61 1.04 -34.91
CA PHE A 19 22.82 1.93 -35.78
C PHE A 19 23.40 3.35 -35.88
N ILE A 20 24.12 3.82 -34.86
CA ILE A 20 24.86 5.08 -34.89
C ILE A 20 26.21 4.76 -35.52
N ARG A 21 26.33 4.92 -36.83
CA ARG A 21 27.61 4.79 -37.53
C ARG A 21 28.54 5.91 -37.04
N THR A 22 29.36 5.62 -36.03
CA THR A 22 30.31 6.59 -35.47
C THR A 22 31.51 6.82 -36.40
N SER A 23 31.61 6.04 -37.48
CA SER A 23 32.54 6.27 -38.60
C SER A 23 32.45 7.70 -39.17
N CYS A 24 31.28 8.37 -39.09
CA CYS A 24 31.15 9.77 -39.49
C CYS A 24 31.81 10.78 -38.52
N PHE A 25 32.02 10.43 -37.24
CA PHE A 25 32.62 11.31 -36.24
C PHE A 25 34.09 11.00 -35.96
N PHE A 26 34.49 9.73 -36.02
CA PHE A 26 35.83 9.27 -35.63
C PHE A 26 36.69 8.73 -36.79
N GLY A 27 36.16 8.66 -38.02
CA GLY A 27 36.92 8.31 -39.22
C GLY A 27 37.37 6.84 -39.33
N THR A 28 37.24 6.03 -38.27
CA THR A 28 37.58 4.60 -38.25
C THR A 28 36.56 3.79 -37.45
N ASP A 29 36.11 2.65 -37.97
CA ASP A 29 35.25 1.70 -37.26
C ASP A 29 36.08 0.83 -36.28
N ASN A 30 36.48 1.40 -35.13
CA ASN A 30 37.21 0.66 -34.10
C ASN A 30 36.23 -0.05 -33.13
N PRO A 31 36.19 -1.40 -33.09
CA PRO A 31 35.24 -2.14 -32.27
C PRO A 31 35.45 -1.92 -30.76
N VAL A 32 36.67 -1.57 -30.32
CA VAL A 32 36.98 -1.26 -28.93
C VAL A 32 36.28 0.04 -28.50
N LEU A 33 36.27 1.06 -29.36
CA LEU A 33 35.62 2.34 -29.06
C LEU A 33 34.10 2.18 -28.91
N TYR A 34 33.47 1.34 -29.74
CA TYR A 34 32.06 0.98 -29.60
C TYR A 34 31.78 0.29 -28.27
N PHE A 35 32.66 -0.62 -27.83
CA PHE A 35 32.52 -1.30 -26.55
C PHE A 35 32.70 -0.36 -25.35
N VAL A 36 33.66 0.57 -25.40
CA VAL A 36 33.82 1.61 -24.38
C VAL A 36 32.55 2.49 -24.29
N GLY A 37 32.02 2.92 -25.44
CA GLY A 37 30.75 3.66 -25.49
C GLY A 37 29.61 2.89 -24.84
N ARG A 38 29.50 1.58 -25.10
CA ARG A 38 28.52 0.70 -24.49
C ARG A 38 28.67 0.65 -22.96
N LEU A 39 29.88 0.48 -22.44
CA LEU A 39 30.15 0.49 -20.99
C LEU A 39 29.82 1.84 -20.33
N LEU A 40 30.06 2.96 -21.02
CA LEU A 40 29.82 4.31 -20.49
C LEU A 40 28.36 4.74 -20.50
N THR A 41 27.48 4.03 -21.22
CA THR A 41 26.06 4.40 -21.36
C THR A 41 25.36 4.64 -20.02
N CYS A 42 25.46 3.69 -19.08
CA CYS A 42 24.80 3.82 -17.78
C CYS A 42 25.42 4.93 -16.90
N PRO A 43 26.77 5.01 -16.75
CA PRO A 43 27.42 6.14 -16.08
C PRO A 43 27.03 7.51 -16.64
N VAL A 44 27.00 7.65 -17.96
CA VAL A 44 26.60 8.91 -18.63
C VAL A 44 25.14 9.24 -18.35
N ALA A 45 24.23 8.26 -18.41
CA ALA A 45 22.82 8.49 -18.08
C ALA A 45 22.64 8.94 -16.62
N CYS A 46 23.37 8.33 -15.67
CA CYS A 46 23.37 8.76 -14.27
C CYS A 46 23.95 10.17 -14.10
N ALA A 47 25.02 10.50 -14.82
CA ALA A 47 25.61 11.83 -14.81
C ALA A 47 24.64 12.89 -15.36
N LEU A 48 23.91 12.59 -16.43
CA LEU A 48 22.88 13.49 -16.97
C LEU A 48 21.76 13.76 -15.97
N LEU A 49 21.30 12.75 -15.21
CA LEU A 49 20.32 12.93 -14.14
C LEU A 49 20.85 13.82 -13.01
N LEU A 50 22.13 13.65 -12.64
CA LEU A 50 22.79 14.50 -11.65
C LEU A 50 22.93 15.95 -12.15
N CYS A 51 23.35 16.16 -13.40
CA CYS A 51 23.43 17.48 -14.01
C CYS A 51 22.06 18.17 -14.05
N ALA A 52 21.00 17.44 -14.43
CA ALA A 52 19.64 17.96 -14.43
C ALA A 52 19.18 18.38 -13.03
N TRP A 53 19.57 17.64 -11.99
CA TRP A 53 19.28 18.03 -10.61
C TRP A 53 20.08 19.26 -10.16
N VAL A 54 21.37 19.34 -10.50
CA VAL A 54 22.18 20.54 -10.21
C VAL A 54 21.55 21.76 -10.87
N LEU A 55 21.14 21.65 -12.13
CA LEU A 55 20.45 22.71 -12.85
C LEU A 55 19.12 23.10 -12.18
N GLN A 56 18.30 22.12 -11.77
CA GLN A 56 17.06 22.39 -11.04
C GLN A 56 17.32 23.12 -9.71
N LYS A 57 18.40 22.76 -9.01
CA LYS A 57 18.83 23.42 -7.78
C LYS A 57 19.26 24.86 -8.05
N MET A 58 20.01 25.12 -9.12
CA MET A 58 20.40 26.47 -9.55
C MET A 58 19.19 27.33 -9.94
N LEU A 59 18.14 26.72 -10.49
CA LEU A 59 16.87 27.37 -10.84
C LEU A 59 15.91 27.55 -9.64
N GLY A 60 16.38 27.42 -8.40
CA GLY A 60 15.59 27.63 -7.17
C GLY A 60 14.59 26.51 -6.83
N ARG A 61 14.61 25.38 -7.53
CA ARG A 61 13.76 24.22 -7.22
C ARG A 61 14.50 23.24 -6.31
N HIS A 62 14.25 23.34 -5.01
CA HIS A 62 14.88 22.47 -4.02
C HIS A 62 14.25 21.06 -4.03
N LYS A 63 15.00 20.08 -4.54
CA LYS A 63 14.71 18.64 -4.36
C LYS A 63 15.81 17.96 -3.55
N PRO A 64 15.48 17.07 -2.61
CA PRO A 64 16.49 16.39 -1.81
C PRO A 64 17.35 15.48 -2.68
N PHE A 65 18.64 15.37 -2.36
CA PHE A 65 19.60 14.55 -3.11
C PHE A 65 19.16 13.07 -3.24
N ASN A 66 18.48 12.54 -2.22
CA ASN A 66 17.92 11.19 -2.23
C ASN A 66 16.97 10.96 -3.42
N THR A 67 16.29 11.99 -3.93
CA THR A 67 15.40 11.86 -5.10
C THR A 67 16.18 11.42 -6.35
N VAL A 68 17.33 12.04 -6.62
CA VAL A 68 18.15 11.71 -7.79
C VAL A 68 18.80 10.36 -7.64
N LEU A 69 19.32 10.06 -6.45
CA LEU A 69 19.90 8.75 -6.15
C LEU A 69 18.88 7.63 -6.42
N ASN A 70 17.63 7.82 -6.00
CA ASN A 70 16.57 6.87 -6.28
C ASN A 70 16.21 6.78 -7.77
N GLN A 71 16.24 7.89 -8.52
CA GLN A 71 16.03 7.86 -9.98
C GLN A 71 17.13 7.07 -10.69
N CYS A 72 18.41 7.32 -10.34
CA CYS A 72 19.53 6.53 -10.83
C CYS A 72 19.37 5.04 -10.45
N GLY A 73 19.00 4.75 -9.20
CA GLY A 73 18.75 3.39 -8.74
C GLY A 73 17.64 2.67 -9.50
N VAL A 74 16.52 3.34 -9.79
CA VAL A 74 15.43 2.79 -10.62
C VAL A 74 15.91 2.48 -12.03
N MET A 75 16.67 3.40 -12.64
CA MET A 75 17.22 3.21 -13.98
C MET A 75 18.20 2.04 -14.03
N ILE A 76 19.15 2.00 -13.09
CA ILE A 76 20.12 0.90 -12.96
C ILE A 76 19.39 -0.43 -12.77
N PHE A 77 18.39 -0.49 -11.88
CA PHE A 77 17.61 -1.69 -11.64
C PHE A 77 16.85 -2.15 -12.89
N ALA A 78 16.28 -1.21 -13.66
CA ALA A 78 15.53 -1.51 -14.88
C ALA A 78 16.43 -2.07 -15.99
N PHE A 79 17.64 -1.53 -16.15
CA PHE A 79 18.58 -1.93 -17.20
C PHE A 79 19.63 -2.95 -16.75
N PHE A 80 19.54 -3.46 -15.53
CA PHE A 80 20.55 -4.34 -14.94
C PHE A 80 20.89 -5.56 -15.82
N LEU A 81 19.88 -6.20 -16.42
CA LEU A 81 20.08 -7.32 -17.34
C LEU A 81 20.89 -6.89 -18.58
N SER A 82 20.51 -5.78 -19.22
CA SER A 82 21.20 -5.24 -20.40
C SER A 82 22.64 -4.83 -20.09
N ILE A 83 22.86 -4.19 -18.94
CA ILE A 83 24.19 -3.80 -18.45
C ILE A 83 25.05 -5.05 -18.26
N THR A 84 24.55 -6.03 -17.50
CA THR A 84 25.30 -7.26 -17.20
C THR A 84 25.66 -8.01 -18.49
N ARG A 85 24.69 -8.20 -19.39
CA ARG A 85 24.94 -8.84 -20.69
C ARG A 85 25.98 -8.07 -21.51
N ALA A 86 25.87 -6.74 -21.56
CA ALA A 86 26.82 -5.91 -22.29
C ALA A 86 28.27 -6.12 -21.82
N THR A 87 28.48 -6.22 -20.50
CA THR A 87 29.82 -6.44 -19.93
C THR A 87 30.39 -7.84 -20.20
N LEU A 88 29.55 -8.84 -20.45
CA LEU A 88 29.94 -10.24 -20.60
C LEU A 88 30.13 -10.68 -22.07
N ILE A 89 29.76 -9.85 -23.05
CA ILE A 89 29.85 -10.19 -24.48
C ILE A 89 31.25 -10.61 -24.93
N PRO A 90 32.34 -9.94 -24.51
CA PRO A 90 33.69 -10.36 -24.92
C PRO A 90 34.14 -11.75 -24.51
N PHE A 91 33.46 -12.36 -23.53
CA PHE A 91 33.72 -13.71 -23.07
C PHE A 91 32.90 -14.77 -23.83
N GLN A 92 32.03 -14.37 -24.77
CA GLN A 92 31.26 -15.29 -25.61
C GLN A 92 32.12 -15.74 -26.80
N CYS A 93 32.94 -16.76 -26.58
CA CYS A 93 33.87 -17.31 -27.56
C CYS A 93 33.34 -18.64 -28.13
N VAL A 94 33.35 -18.78 -29.45
CA VAL A 94 32.92 -20.00 -30.16
C VAL A 94 34.16 -20.72 -30.70
N GLU A 95 34.19 -22.03 -30.59
CA GLU A 95 35.28 -22.87 -31.11
C GLU A 95 35.25 -22.93 -32.65
N ASN A 96 36.41 -22.76 -33.25
CA ASN A 96 36.64 -22.85 -34.68
C ASN A 96 37.15 -24.27 -35.05
N PRO A 97 36.97 -24.71 -36.31
CA PRO A 97 37.46 -26.03 -36.77
C PRO A 97 38.97 -26.24 -36.64
N ASN A 98 39.75 -25.16 -36.53
CA ASN A 98 41.21 -25.20 -36.34
C ASN A 98 41.64 -25.33 -34.86
N GLY A 99 40.70 -25.47 -33.92
CA GLY A 99 40.95 -25.58 -32.48
C GLY A 99 41.19 -24.24 -31.76
N THR A 100 41.14 -23.10 -32.48
CA THR A 100 41.11 -21.77 -31.86
C THR A 100 39.67 -21.39 -31.47
N SER A 101 39.47 -20.36 -30.65
CA SER A 101 38.14 -19.81 -30.41
C SER A 101 38.10 -18.35 -30.82
N SER A 102 37.01 -17.91 -31.46
CA SER A 102 36.80 -16.53 -31.86
C SER A 102 35.60 -15.92 -31.13
N MET A 103 35.61 -14.59 -30.94
CA MET A 103 34.49 -13.91 -30.31
C MET A 103 33.24 -13.97 -31.21
N MET A 104 32.08 -14.32 -30.62
CA MET A 104 30.84 -14.52 -31.36
C MET A 104 30.39 -13.26 -32.15
N LEU A 105 30.54 -12.08 -31.56
CA LEU A 105 30.12 -10.82 -32.18
C LEU A 105 31.12 -10.30 -33.23
N HIS A 106 32.41 -10.55 -33.04
CA HIS A 106 33.47 -10.19 -33.99
C HIS A 106 34.38 -11.39 -34.24
N PRO A 107 34.04 -12.26 -35.20
CA PRO A 107 34.78 -13.51 -35.46
C PRO A 107 36.26 -13.32 -35.85
N GLY A 108 36.64 -12.12 -36.31
CA GLY A 108 38.03 -11.76 -36.61
C GLY A 108 38.93 -11.62 -35.38
N ILE A 109 38.35 -11.55 -34.17
CA ILE A 109 39.09 -11.44 -32.92
C ILE A 109 39.21 -12.83 -32.29
N ILE A 110 40.43 -13.37 -32.26
CA ILE A 110 40.75 -14.68 -31.67
C ILE A 110 40.83 -14.52 -30.15
N CYS A 111 40.00 -15.27 -29.43
CA CYS A 111 39.92 -15.25 -27.98
C CYS A 111 41.20 -15.78 -27.33
N TYR A 112 41.64 -15.10 -26.27
CA TYR A 112 42.79 -15.47 -25.42
C TYR A 112 44.15 -15.52 -26.13
N GLN A 113 44.24 -15.14 -27.40
CA GLN A 113 45.48 -15.14 -28.18
C GLN A 113 45.81 -13.77 -28.78
N SER A 114 44.79 -12.99 -29.17
CA SER A 114 45.00 -11.65 -29.75
C SER A 114 45.14 -10.57 -28.68
N GLU A 115 46.00 -9.58 -28.93
CA GLU A 115 46.13 -8.39 -28.07
C GLU A 115 44.81 -7.60 -28.00
N GLU A 116 44.04 -7.58 -29.08
CA GLU A 116 42.72 -6.97 -29.13
C GLU A 116 41.78 -7.64 -28.13
N HIS A 117 41.72 -8.98 -28.08
CA HIS A 117 40.89 -9.70 -27.11
C HIS A 117 41.32 -9.43 -25.67
N ALA A 118 42.62 -9.34 -25.40
CA ALA A 118 43.13 -8.99 -24.07
C ALA A 118 42.62 -7.61 -23.60
N LEU A 119 42.57 -6.63 -24.50
CA LEU A 119 42.01 -5.31 -24.22
C LEU A 119 40.49 -5.38 -23.94
N PHE A 120 39.74 -6.11 -24.76
CA PHE A 120 38.31 -6.34 -24.52
C PHE A 120 38.04 -7.03 -23.18
N ALA A 121 38.81 -8.07 -22.85
CA ALA A 121 38.70 -8.78 -21.59
C ALA A 121 38.98 -7.87 -20.39
N ALA A 122 40.04 -7.05 -20.46
CA ALA A 122 40.37 -6.08 -19.41
C ALA A 122 39.23 -5.07 -19.19
N LEU A 123 38.71 -4.48 -20.26
CA LEU A 123 37.58 -3.54 -20.20
C LEU A 123 36.30 -4.22 -19.66
N SER A 124 36.05 -5.48 -20.05
CA SER A 124 34.96 -6.28 -19.53
C SER A 124 35.06 -6.52 -18.03
N VAL A 125 36.25 -6.87 -17.51
CA VAL A 125 36.47 -7.06 -16.07
C VAL A 125 36.19 -5.76 -15.31
N VAL A 126 36.70 -4.63 -15.80
CA VAL A 126 36.40 -3.31 -15.21
C VAL A 126 34.89 -3.04 -15.24
N GLY A 127 34.23 -3.31 -16.36
CA GLY A 127 32.78 -3.19 -16.50
C GLY A 127 32.02 -4.03 -15.48
N VAL A 128 32.34 -5.32 -15.36
CA VAL A 128 31.70 -6.27 -14.43
C VAL A 128 31.87 -5.81 -12.98
N VAL A 129 33.08 -5.42 -12.59
CA VAL A 129 33.39 -5.00 -11.21
C VAL A 129 32.65 -3.70 -10.87
N THR A 130 32.70 -2.71 -11.75
CA THR A 130 32.16 -1.36 -11.47
C THR A 130 30.64 -1.28 -11.57
N GLN A 131 30.02 -2.16 -12.37
CA GLN A 131 28.59 -2.10 -12.63
C GLN A 131 27.84 -3.27 -11.99
N PRO A 132 27.68 -4.47 -12.61
CA PRO A 132 26.81 -5.50 -12.07
C PRO A 132 27.25 -6.01 -10.69
N LEU A 133 28.56 -6.22 -10.45
CA LEU A 133 29.03 -6.71 -9.16
C LEU A 133 28.86 -5.66 -8.06
N ALA A 134 29.24 -4.41 -8.32
CA ALA A 134 29.03 -3.31 -7.36
C ALA A 134 27.55 -3.14 -6.98
N ILE A 135 26.63 -3.26 -7.95
CA ILE A 135 25.19 -3.17 -7.70
C ILE A 135 24.69 -4.34 -6.86
N LEU A 136 25.12 -5.57 -7.17
CA LEU A 136 24.75 -6.76 -6.39
C LEU A 136 25.27 -6.65 -4.95
N VAL A 137 26.53 -6.27 -4.76
CA VAL A 137 27.13 -6.07 -3.43
C VAL A 137 26.36 -5.01 -2.66
N LEU A 138 26.05 -3.87 -3.29
CA LEU A 138 25.26 -2.81 -2.66
C LEU A 138 23.85 -3.29 -2.28
N ALA A 139 23.14 -3.96 -3.20
CA ALA A 139 21.79 -4.45 -2.95
C ALA A 139 21.77 -5.49 -1.83
N THR A 140 22.71 -6.44 -1.83
CA THR A 140 22.89 -7.43 -0.78
C THR A 140 23.14 -6.75 0.56
N TYR A 141 24.11 -5.83 0.63
CA TYR A 141 24.39 -5.07 1.85
C TYR A 141 23.14 -4.33 2.36
N VAL A 142 22.38 -3.69 1.47
CA VAL A 142 21.18 -2.95 1.84
C VAL A 142 20.10 -3.86 2.43
N ILE A 143 19.84 -5.01 1.80
CA ILE A 143 18.81 -5.95 2.27
C ILE A 143 19.20 -6.57 3.61
N PHE A 144 20.45 -7.02 3.79
CA PHE A 144 20.89 -7.66 5.03
C PHE A 144 20.99 -6.67 6.20
N THR A 145 21.35 -5.41 5.94
CA THR A 145 21.42 -4.40 7.02
C THR A 145 20.09 -3.72 7.31
N TYR A 146 19.08 -3.87 6.45
CA TYR A 146 17.79 -3.20 6.62
C TYR A 146 17.13 -3.47 7.99
N PRO A 147 16.99 -4.72 8.47
CA PRO A 147 16.35 -5.00 9.76
C PRO A 147 17.06 -4.35 10.94
N SER A 148 18.40 -4.44 11.00
CA SER A 148 19.19 -3.87 12.09
C SER A 148 19.17 -2.34 12.09
N ARG A 149 19.17 -1.72 10.91
CA ARG A 149 19.06 -0.25 10.76
C ARG A 149 17.68 0.27 11.16
N VAL A 150 16.61 -0.48 10.88
CA VAL A 150 15.26 -0.16 11.33
C VAL A 150 15.14 -0.29 12.85
N ALA A 151 15.65 -1.37 13.43
CA ALA A 151 15.65 -1.57 14.88
C ALA A 151 16.43 -0.47 15.63
N GLY A 152 17.57 -0.02 15.08
CA GLY A 152 18.41 1.02 15.69
C GLY A 152 17.95 2.47 15.46
N GLY A 153 16.70 2.73 15.07
CA GLY A 153 16.14 4.08 14.90
C GLY A 153 16.67 4.89 13.71
N LYS A 154 17.67 4.39 12.98
CA LYS A 154 18.23 5.01 11.75
C LYS A 154 17.53 4.55 10.46
N GLY A 155 16.47 3.74 10.58
CA GLY A 155 15.78 3.10 9.47
C GLY A 155 15.12 4.07 8.49
N LEU A 156 14.67 5.24 8.96
CA LEU A 156 13.96 6.22 8.14
C LEU A 156 14.82 6.78 7.01
N ARG A 157 16.01 7.29 7.37
CA ARG A 157 16.96 7.87 6.41
C ARG A 157 17.47 6.81 5.44
N PHE A 158 17.65 5.59 5.94
CA PHE A 158 18.10 4.44 5.16
C PHE A 158 17.05 4.01 4.13
N SER A 159 15.80 3.82 4.56
CA SER A 159 14.66 3.48 3.70
C SER A 159 14.40 4.54 2.64
N THR A 160 14.49 5.83 3.01
CA THR A 160 14.36 6.95 2.07
C THR A 160 15.45 6.94 1.00
N ARG A 161 16.69 6.60 1.37
CA ARG A 161 17.84 6.58 0.47
C ARG A 161 17.75 5.43 -0.54
N TYR A 162 17.34 4.23 -0.11
CA TYR A 162 17.26 3.03 -0.94
C TYR A 162 15.82 2.67 -1.34
N ARG A 163 14.97 3.68 -1.48
CA ARG A 163 13.54 3.53 -1.82
C ARG A 163 13.36 2.77 -3.14
N PHE A 164 14.25 2.93 -4.11
CA PHE A 164 14.20 2.22 -5.40
C PHE A 164 14.23 0.68 -5.24
N LEU A 165 14.90 0.17 -4.19
CA LEU A 165 15.04 -1.25 -3.91
C LEU A 165 13.95 -1.75 -2.95
N LEU A 166 13.70 -1.02 -1.85
CA LEU A 166 12.87 -1.49 -0.75
C LEU A 166 11.36 -1.25 -0.95
N HIS A 167 11.00 -0.19 -1.67
CA HIS A 167 9.64 0.37 -1.62
C HIS A 167 8.69 -0.14 -2.70
N ARG A 168 9.20 -0.88 -3.69
CA ARG A 168 8.36 -1.51 -4.72
C ARG A 168 7.61 -2.73 -4.18
N PHE A 169 8.15 -3.35 -3.14
CA PHE A 169 7.64 -4.60 -2.57
C PHE A 169 6.89 -4.34 -1.27
N LYS A 170 6.13 -5.35 -0.83
CA LYS A 170 5.49 -5.38 0.48
C LYS A 170 6.57 -5.36 1.58
N PRO A 171 6.28 -4.75 2.75
CA PRO A 171 7.21 -4.79 3.89
C PRO A 171 7.59 -6.21 4.31
N SER A 172 6.71 -7.20 4.14
CA SER A 172 6.98 -8.62 4.42
C SER A 172 7.95 -9.27 3.43
N SER A 173 8.08 -8.72 2.22
CA SER A 173 8.83 -9.30 1.10
C SER A 173 9.87 -8.32 0.55
N TYR A 174 10.44 -7.48 1.43
CA TYR A 174 11.39 -6.40 1.08
C TYR A 174 12.66 -6.89 0.35
N TYR A 175 13.03 -8.16 0.54
CA TYR A 175 14.19 -8.81 -0.07
C TYR A 175 13.98 -9.18 -1.55
N TYR A 176 12.75 -9.13 -2.07
CA TYR A 176 12.44 -9.63 -3.41
C TYR A 176 13.15 -8.86 -4.54
N GLY A 177 13.46 -7.58 -4.32
CA GLY A 177 14.29 -6.81 -5.27
C GLY A 177 15.67 -7.43 -5.50
N LEU A 178 16.26 -8.04 -4.48
CA LEU A 178 17.55 -8.74 -4.59
C LEU A 178 17.42 -10.04 -5.39
N VAL A 179 16.33 -10.78 -5.18
CA VAL A 179 16.01 -12.00 -5.94
C VAL A 179 15.95 -11.69 -7.44
N LEU A 180 15.29 -10.59 -7.83
CA LEU A 180 15.21 -10.18 -9.23
C LEU A 180 16.57 -9.80 -9.83
N LEU A 181 17.44 -9.16 -9.05
CA LEU A 181 18.80 -8.82 -9.50
C LEU A 181 19.65 -10.07 -9.72
N TYR A 182 19.65 -11.02 -8.77
CA TYR A 182 20.37 -12.28 -8.93
C TYR A 182 19.81 -13.12 -10.08
N ARG A 183 18.48 -13.19 -10.24
CA ARG A 183 17.83 -13.83 -11.40
C ARG A 183 18.39 -13.26 -12.70
N ASN A 184 18.38 -11.94 -12.83
CA ASN A 184 18.84 -11.27 -14.04
C ASN A 184 20.36 -11.45 -14.26
N ALA A 185 21.16 -11.47 -13.19
CA ALA A 185 22.61 -11.72 -13.29
C ALA A 185 22.90 -13.13 -13.81
N ILE A 186 22.22 -14.15 -13.27
CA ILE A 186 22.40 -15.54 -13.69
C ILE A 186 21.94 -15.72 -15.14
N ILE A 187 20.78 -15.18 -15.50
CA ILE A 187 20.27 -15.22 -16.89
C ILE A 187 21.26 -14.57 -17.87
N ALA A 188 21.91 -13.46 -17.50
CA ALA A 188 22.93 -12.83 -18.34
C ALA A 188 24.24 -13.63 -18.43
N LEU A 189 24.58 -14.40 -17.39
CA LEU A 189 25.81 -15.19 -17.32
C LEU A 189 25.73 -16.49 -18.13
N LEU A 190 24.53 -17.10 -18.21
CA LEU A 190 24.34 -18.40 -18.86
C LEU A 190 24.83 -18.47 -20.33
N PRO A 191 24.52 -17.50 -21.21
CA PRO A 191 25.03 -17.50 -22.58
C PRO A 191 26.56 -17.39 -22.70
N THR A 192 27.22 -16.89 -21.66
CA THR A 192 28.69 -16.77 -21.62
C THR A 192 29.34 -18.04 -21.12
N VAL A 193 28.77 -18.69 -20.09
CA VAL A 193 29.32 -19.94 -19.53
C VAL A 193 29.01 -21.15 -20.41
N LEU A 194 27.86 -21.17 -21.07
CA LEU A 194 27.35 -22.32 -21.84
C LEU A 194 27.32 -22.06 -23.35
N VAL A 195 28.20 -21.20 -23.85
CA VAL A 195 28.23 -20.74 -25.25
C VAL A 195 28.34 -21.89 -26.27
N GLY A 196 29.01 -23.00 -25.90
CA GLY A 196 29.18 -24.18 -26.76
C GLY A 196 28.11 -25.26 -26.61
N VAL A 197 27.16 -25.11 -25.68
CA VAL A 197 26.13 -26.13 -25.38
C VAL A 197 24.73 -25.49 -25.22
N PRO A 198 24.16 -24.96 -26.32
CA PRO A 198 22.86 -24.28 -26.28
C PRO A 198 21.72 -25.19 -25.77
N GLU A 199 21.85 -26.51 -25.92
CA GLU A 199 20.89 -27.53 -25.47
C GLU A 199 20.74 -27.54 -23.96
N VAL A 200 21.78 -27.18 -23.21
CA VAL A 200 21.77 -27.06 -21.74
C VAL A 200 21.43 -25.63 -21.32
N GLN A 201 21.89 -24.62 -22.08
CA GLN A 201 21.68 -23.21 -21.80
C GLN A 201 20.19 -22.86 -21.69
N VAL A 202 19.38 -23.24 -22.69
CA VAL A 202 17.97 -22.85 -22.79
C VAL A 202 17.12 -23.48 -21.66
N PRO A 203 17.18 -24.81 -21.39
CA PRO A 203 16.45 -25.41 -20.28
C PRO A 203 16.85 -24.83 -18.91
N LEU A 204 18.13 -24.53 -18.68
CA LEU A 204 18.59 -23.99 -17.41
C LEU A 204 18.06 -22.57 -17.15
N MET A 205 17.98 -21.73 -18.20
CA MET A 205 17.28 -20.44 -18.13
C MET A 205 15.80 -20.63 -17.78
N GLY A 206 15.14 -21.63 -18.36
CA GLY A 206 13.72 -21.95 -18.10
C GLY A 206 13.48 -22.40 -16.65
N ILE A 207 14.31 -23.31 -16.14
CA ILE A 207 14.25 -23.78 -14.74
C ILE A 207 14.41 -22.61 -13.77
N MET A 208 15.35 -21.70 -14.02
CA MET A 208 15.56 -20.52 -13.20
C MET A 208 14.34 -19.59 -13.18
N LEU A 209 13.73 -19.34 -14.36
CA LEU A 209 12.51 -18.54 -14.46
C LEU A 209 11.34 -19.18 -13.72
N LEU A 210 11.15 -20.50 -13.84
CA LEU A 210 10.13 -21.25 -13.11
C LEU A 210 10.34 -21.21 -11.60
N ALA A 211 11.58 -21.35 -11.11
CA ALA A 211 11.89 -21.29 -9.68
C ALA A 211 11.50 -19.91 -9.09
N VAL A 212 11.85 -18.82 -9.77
CA VAL A 212 11.50 -17.47 -9.31
C VAL A 212 9.99 -17.21 -9.44
N GLN A 213 9.33 -17.74 -10.47
CA GLN A 213 7.87 -17.65 -10.62
C GLN A 213 7.13 -18.34 -9.46
N ASN A 214 7.56 -19.56 -9.08
CA ASN A 214 7.01 -20.27 -7.93
C ASN A 214 7.17 -19.48 -6.63
N LEU A 215 8.33 -18.86 -6.42
CA LEU A 215 8.54 -17.98 -5.28
C LEU A 215 7.62 -16.73 -5.33
N SER A 216 7.40 -16.17 -6.52
CA SER A 216 6.50 -15.01 -6.71
C SER A 216 5.04 -15.37 -6.41
N LEU A 217 4.59 -16.56 -6.81
CA LEU A 217 3.26 -17.10 -6.53
C LEU A 217 3.01 -17.25 -5.02
N GLN A 218 3.99 -17.76 -4.28
CA GLN A 218 3.88 -17.96 -2.83
C GLN A 218 3.93 -16.64 -2.06
N THR A 219 4.80 -15.72 -2.46
CA THR A 219 5.08 -14.50 -1.68
C THR A 219 4.25 -13.29 -2.09
N ALA A 220 3.68 -13.29 -3.30
CA ALA A 220 2.98 -12.16 -3.93
C ALA A 220 3.64 -10.81 -3.57
N PRO A 221 4.93 -10.64 -3.94
CA PRO A 221 5.85 -9.69 -3.31
C PRO A 221 5.53 -8.24 -3.64
N TRP A 222 4.85 -7.97 -4.76
CA TRP A 222 4.45 -6.62 -5.15
C TRP A 222 3.30 -6.13 -4.26
N ARG A 223 3.30 -4.82 -3.98
CA ARG A 223 2.27 -4.18 -3.11
C ARG A 223 0.84 -4.37 -3.62
N THR A 224 0.64 -4.36 -4.93
CA THR A 224 -0.69 -4.50 -5.54
C THR A 224 -0.84 -5.86 -6.21
N GLN A 225 -2.04 -6.44 -6.10
CA GLN A 225 -2.36 -7.71 -6.75
C GLN A 225 -2.27 -7.63 -8.29
N MET A 226 -2.57 -6.45 -8.85
CA MET A 226 -2.39 -6.21 -10.28
C MET A 226 -0.92 -6.31 -10.70
N ALA A 227 0.00 -5.73 -9.92
CA ALA A 227 1.43 -5.81 -10.23
C ALA A 227 1.94 -7.26 -10.16
N ASN A 228 1.50 -8.04 -9.16
CA ASN A 228 1.82 -9.47 -9.09
C ASN A 228 1.33 -10.22 -10.34
N ARG A 229 0.08 -9.98 -10.77
CA ARG A 229 -0.46 -10.62 -12.00
C ARG A 229 0.29 -10.23 -13.26
N VAL A 230 0.67 -8.97 -13.40
CA VAL A 230 1.44 -8.49 -14.55
C VAL A 230 2.83 -9.12 -14.57
N ASP A 231 3.55 -9.16 -13.44
CA ASP A 231 4.87 -9.79 -13.34
C ASP A 231 4.82 -11.30 -13.66
N MET A 232 3.79 -11.99 -13.19
CA MET A 232 3.56 -13.41 -13.54
C MET A 232 3.33 -13.59 -15.03
N LEU A 233 2.41 -12.83 -15.62
CA LEU A 233 2.10 -12.89 -17.06
C LEU A 233 3.34 -12.60 -17.93
N LEU A 234 4.15 -11.61 -17.53
CA LEU A 234 5.40 -11.28 -18.24
C LEU A 234 6.40 -12.45 -18.20
N THR A 235 6.51 -13.12 -17.06
CA THR A 235 7.39 -14.28 -16.89
C THR A 235 6.87 -15.49 -17.69
N ASP A 236 5.57 -15.70 -17.72
CA ASP A 236 4.94 -16.76 -18.52
C ASP A 236 5.17 -16.52 -20.03
N LEU A 237 4.99 -15.29 -20.50
CA LEU A 237 5.29 -14.92 -21.89
C LEU A 237 6.77 -15.16 -22.24
N LEU A 238 7.70 -14.80 -21.34
CA LEU A 238 9.12 -15.05 -21.53
C LEU A 238 9.44 -16.54 -21.60
N LEU A 239 8.81 -17.37 -20.76
CA LEU A 239 8.95 -18.82 -20.80
C LEU A 239 8.44 -19.40 -22.12
N VAL A 240 7.30 -18.94 -22.63
CA VAL A 240 6.78 -19.37 -23.94
C VAL A 240 7.76 -19.02 -25.06
N THR A 241 8.32 -17.80 -25.06
CA THR A 241 9.34 -17.38 -26.04
C THR A 241 10.63 -18.22 -25.92
N LEU A 242 11.00 -18.64 -24.71
CA LEU A 242 12.17 -19.48 -24.51
C LEU A 242 11.94 -20.91 -25.02
N LEU A 243 10.77 -21.48 -24.75
CA LEU A 243 10.38 -22.82 -25.21
C LEU A 243 10.23 -22.91 -26.73
N SER A 244 9.84 -21.82 -27.38
CA SER A 244 9.70 -21.78 -28.84
C SER A 244 11.04 -21.72 -29.58
N ALA A 245 12.16 -21.44 -28.89
CA ALA A 245 13.49 -21.38 -29.50
C ALA A 245 13.94 -22.74 -30.10
N GLY A 246 13.54 -23.87 -29.50
CA GLY A 246 13.90 -25.20 -29.99
C GLY A 246 13.26 -25.54 -31.35
N PRO A 247 11.92 -25.49 -31.48
CA PRO A 247 11.23 -25.72 -32.76
C PRO A 247 11.68 -24.78 -33.89
N LEU A 248 12.09 -23.55 -33.55
CA LEU A 248 12.63 -22.56 -34.48
C LEU A 248 13.93 -23.00 -35.19
N LEU A 249 14.71 -23.90 -34.58
CA LEU A 249 15.92 -24.45 -35.19
C LEU A 249 15.62 -25.50 -36.29
N LEU A 250 14.38 -26.02 -36.33
CA LEU A 250 13.95 -27.06 -37.26
C LEU A 250 13.21 -26.51 -38.49
N LEU A 251 12.93 -25.21 -38.52
CA LEU A 251 12.18 -24.55 -39.58
C LEU A 251 13.13 -23.89 -40.60
N ASP A 252 12.73 -23.89 -41.87
CA ASP A 252 13.44 -23.16 -42.93
C ASP A 252 13.57 -21.67 -42.60
N GLU A 253 14.67 -21.03 -43.02
CA GLU A 253 15.06 -19.66 -42.65
C GLU A 253 13.94 -18.61 -42.85
N ALA A 254 13.16 -18.73 -43.92
CA ALA A 254 12.02 -17.86 -44.21
C ALA A 254 10.84 -18.06 -43.22
N SER A 255 10.56 -19.31 -42.85
CA SER A 255 9.52 -19.66 -41.88
C SER A 255 9.95 -19.31 -40.46
N SER A 256 11.22 -19.54 -40.13
CA SER A 256 11.86 -19.20 -38.86
C SER A 256 11.81 -17.70 -38.58
N THR A 257 12.15 -16.86 -39.56
CA THR A 257 12.10 -15.41 -39.41
C THR A 257 10.67 -14.88 -39.20
N ALA A 258 9.68 -15.47 -39.88
CA ALA A 258 8.27 -15.12 -39.70
C ALA A 258 7.76 -15.54 -38.30
N VAL A 259 8.02 -16.78 -37.89
CA VAL A 259 7.60 -17.32 -36.58
C VAL A 259 8.30 -16.59 -35.43
N LEU A 260 9.60 -16.33 -35.54
CA LEU A 260 10.36 -15.52 -34.59
C LEU A 260 9.80 -14.09 -34.49
N GLY A 261 9.40 -13.51 -35.63
CA GLY A 261 8.72 -12.22 -35.68
C GLY A 261 7.43 -12.20 -34.86
N TRP A 262 6.56 -13.19 -35.04
CA TRP A 262 5.33 -13.32 -34.24
C TRP A 262 5.62 -13.53 -32.75
N LEU A 263 6.57 -14.40 -32.42
CA LEU A 263 6.95 -14.72 -31.03
C LEU A 263 7.54 -13.54 -30.27
N LEU A 264 8.19 -12.60 -30.95
CA LEU A 264 8.72 -11.38 -30.34
C LEU A 264 7.69 -10.23 -30.34
N CYS A 265 6.95 -10.05 -31.44
CA CYS A 265 6.00 -8.96 -31.57
C CYS A 265 4.77 -9.14 -30.67
N VAL A 266 4.21 -10.36 -30.56
CA VAL A 266 2.98 -10.58 -29.78
C VAL A 266 3.16 -10.21 -28.31
N PRO A 267 4.21 -10.66 -27.58
CA PRO A 267 4.44 -10.22 -26.21
C PRO A 267 4.66 -8.71 -26.10
N ILE A 268 5.47 -8.11 -26.97
CA ILE A 268 5.77 -6.67 -26.94
C ILE A 268 4.49 -5.84 -27.16
N LEU A 269 3.70 -6.17 -28.17
CA LEU A 269 2.43 -5.49 -28.47
C LEU A 269 1.40 -5.72 -27.35
N SER A 270 1.38 -6.90 -26.74
CA SER A 270 0.51 -7.18 -25.58
C SER A 270 0.86 -6.29 -24.39
N ILE A 271 2.15 -6.13 -24.10
CA ILE A 271 2.63 -5.26 -23.02
C ILE A 271 2.29 -3.79 -23.33
N LEU A 272 2.57 -3.34 -24.55
CA LEU A 272 2.24 -1.97 -24.99
C LEU A 272 0.74 -1.70 -24.92
N LEU A 273 -0.10 -2.67 -25.28
CA LEU A 273 -1.56 -2.57 -25.17
C LEU A 273 -1.98 -2.45 -23.69
N VAL A 274 -1.43 -3.26 -22.79
CA VAL A 274 -1.73 -3.17 -21.35
C VAL A 274 -1.30 -1.80 -20.79
N VAL A 275 -0.13 -1.30 -21.17
CA VAL A 275 0.35 0.03 -20.77
C VAL A 275 -0.56 1.13 -21.34
N LEU A 276 -0.95 1.04 -22.61
CA LEU A 276 -1.85 1.99 -23.25
C LEU A 276 -3.23 2.00 -22.59
N LEU A 277 -3.82 0.83 -22.35
CA LEU A 277 -5.10 0.69 -21.65
C LEU A 277 -4.99 1.19 -20.20
N GLY A 278 -3.87 0.94 -19.53
CA GLY A 278 -3.56 1.49 -18.21
C GLY A 278 -3.51 3.01 -18.22
N PHE A 279 -2.79 3.60 -19.19
CA PHE A 279 -2.68 5.04 -19.37
C PHE A 279 -4.04 5.66 -19.73
N LEU A 280 -4.80 5.03 -20.64
CA LEU A 280 -6.14 5.46 -21.01
C LEU A 280 -7.08 5.42 -19.80
N ARG A 281 -7.04 4.35 -19.00
CA ARG A 281 -7.78 4.24 -17.74
C ARG A 281 -7.36 5.33 -16.75
N LEU A 282 -6.06 5.62 -16.63
CA LEU A 282 -5.57 6.69 -15.76
C LEU A 282 -5.98 8.06 -16.26
N ALA A 283 -5.95 8.32 -17.56
CA ALA A 283 -6.38 9.57 -18.16
C ALA A 283 -7.89 9.76 -18.00
N VAL A 284 -8.70 8.73 -18.32
CA VAL A 284 -10.15 8.71 -18.08
C VAL A 284 -10.43 8.85 -16.59
N LYS A 285 -9.69 8.18 -15.71
CA LYS A 285 -9.85 8.29 -14.26
C LYS A 285 -9.44 9.67 -13.76
N ALA A 286 -8.40 10.32 -14.30
CA ALA A 286 -8.03 11.68 -13.92
C ALA A 286 -9.10 12.69 -14.35
N ILE A 287 -9.65 12.52 -15.56
CA ILE A 287 -10.77 13.32 -16.08
C ILE A 287 -12.05 13.05 -15.27
N ARG A 288 -12.34 11.80 -14.89
CA ARG A 288 -13.50 11.40 -14.08
C ARG A 288 -13.33 11.62 -12.59
N GLN A 289 -12.12 11.61 -12.02
CA GLN A 289 -11.87 11.87 -10.59
C GLN A 289 -12.08 13.34 -10.26
N LYS A 290 -11.93 14.23 -11.25
CA LYS A 290 -12.48 15.59 -11.14
C LYS A 290 -14.01 15.60 -11.03
N ARG A 291 -14.72 14.51 -11.36
CA ARG A 291 -16.18 14.39 -11.31
C ARG A 291 -16.72 13.49 -10.20
N GLU A 292 -16.07 12.37 -9.83
CA GLU A 292 -16.62 11.39 -8.89
C GLU A 292 -15.53 10.73 -8.03
N LYS A 293 -15.44 11.14 -6.75
CA LYS A 293 -14.74 10.38 -5.70
C LYS A 293 -15.58 9.16 -5.30
N LEU A 294 -14.95 8.08 -4.81
CA LEU A 294 -15.62 6.83 -4.44
C LEU A 294 -16.33 6.93 -3.08
N TYR A 295 -15.78 7.69 -2.15
CA TYR A 295 -16.32 7.91 -0.82
C TYR A 295 -16.61 9.40 -0.63
N ASP A 296 -17.80 9.67 -0.12
CA ASP A 296 -18.25 11.01 0.18
C ASP A 296 -17.71 11.45 1.55
N ILE A 297 -17.63 10.53 2.52
CA ILE A 297 -17.04 10.75 3.84
C ILE A 297 -16.07 9.61 4.17
N PHE A 298 -14.93 9.96 4.77
CA PHE A 298 -14.02 9.05 5.44
C PHE A 298 -13.98 9.37 6.94
N LEU A 299 -14.18 8.37 7.80
CA LEU A 299 -14.17 8.55 9.26
C LEU A 299 -12.82 8.16 9.86
N CYS A 300 -11.99 9.16 10.17
CA CYS A 300 -10.72 9.01 10.88
C CYS A 300 -10.99 8.96 12.39
N HIS A 301 -10.67 7.84 13.05
CA HIS A 301 -11.03 7.62 14.45
C HIS A 301 -10.07 6.68 15.21
N HIS A 302 -10.07 6.78 16.55
CA HIS A 302 -9.37 5.83 17.41
C HIS A 302 -10.15 4.51 17.48
N LYS A 303 -9.49 3.36 17.26
CA LYS A 303 -10.16 2.05 17.17
C LYS A 303 -10.96 1.71 18.43
N ALA A 304 -10.35 1.93 19.59
CA ALA A 304 -10.99 1.64 20.87
C ALA A 304 -11.87 2.81 21.32
N GLY A 305 -11.36 4.04 21.27
CA GLY A 305 -12.01 5.20 21.88
C GLY A 305 -13.08 5.89 21.04
N GLY A 306 -13.26 5.53 19.77
CA GLY A 306 -14.23 6.16 18.85
C GLY A 306 -14.77 5.23 17.76
N GLY A 307 -14.59 3.91 17.90
CA GLY A 307 -14.97 2.93 16.88
C GLY A 307 -16.49 2.76 16.79
N SER A 308 -17.15 2.57 17.93
CA SER A 308 -18.60 2.45 18.02
C SER A 308 -19.28 3.75 17.65
N LEU A 309 -18.74 4.90 18.09
CA LEU A 309 -19.24 6.22 17.69
C LEU A 309 -19.17 6.42 16.17
N SER A 310 -18.04 6.07 15.55
CA SER A 310 -17.88 6.20 14.10
C SER A 310 -18.83 5.28 13.33
N ARG A 311 -19.07 4.07 13.83
CA ARG A 311 -20.08 3.16 13.26
C ARG A 311 -21.50 3.70 13.43
N LEU A 312 -21.84 4.26 14.58
CA LEU A 312 -23.13 4.93 14.82
C LEU A 312 -23.34 6.07 13.83
N MET A 313 -22.36 6.97 13.70
CA MET A 313 -22.41 8.06 12.73
C MET A 313 -22.61 7.56 11.31
N LYS A 314 -21.89 6.50 10.91
CA LYS A 314 -22.07 5.88 9.59
C LYS A 314 -23.50 5.42 9.36
N LEU A 315 -24.12 4.75 10.35
CA LEU A 315 -25.52 4.32 10.25
C LEU A 315 -26.48 5.51 10.13
N VAL A 316 -26.30 6.55 10.95
CA VAL A 316 -27.13 7.77 10.92
C VAL A 316 -26.98 8.51 9.58
N ILE A 317 -25.75 8.66 9.06
CA ILE A 317 -25.50 9.28 7.75
C ILE A 317 -26.23 8.52 6.64
N LEU A 318 -26.24 7.19 6.69
CA LEU A 318 -26.91 6.33 5.70
C LEU A 318 -28.44 6.37 5.83
N GLN A 319 -28.99 6.68 7.00
CA GLN A 319 -30.42 6.93 7.18
C GLN A 319 -30.85 8.24 6.52
N HIS A 320 -30.00 9.29 6.60
CA HIS A 320 -30.31 10.64 6.09
C HIS A 320 -29.78 10.92 4.69
N SER A 321 -28.91 10.09 4.13
CA SER A 321 -28.37 10.29 2.79
C SER A 321 -27.97 8.99 2.11
N SER A 322 -27.78 9.05 0.79
CA SER A 322 -27.13 7.98 0.02
C SER A 322 -25.61 8.12 -0.03
N ALA A 323 -25.01 8.85 0.91
CA ALA A 323 -23.57 9.09 0.92
C ALA A 323 -22.80 7.79 1.17
N ARG A 324 -21.69 7.61 0.44
CA ARG A 324 -20.79 6.46 0.64
C ARG A 324 -19.79 6.82 1.73
N VAL A 325 -19.97 6.23 2.91
CA VAL A 325 -19.10 6.43 4.08
C VAL A 325 -18.07 5.31 4.16
N PHE A 326 -16.79 5.69 4.26
CA PHE A 326 -15.68 4.78 4.53
C PHE A 326 -15.38 4.72 6.03
N LEU A 327 -15.29 3.50 6.55
CA LEU A 327 -14.91 3.14 7.91
C LEU A 327 -13.96 1.94 7.84
N ASP A 328 -12.75 2.08 8.38
CA ASP A 328 -11.68 1.06 8.28
C ASP A 328 -12.11 -0.31 8.84
N SER A 329 -12.84 -0.31 9.97
CA SER A 329 -13.34 -1.51 10.64
C SER A 329 -14.31 -2.35 9.80
N ASP A 330 -14.96 -1.74 8.80
CA ASP A 330 -15.97 -2.42 7.98
C ASP A 330 -15.42 -2.82 6.61
N GLN A 331 -14.45 -2.06 6.07
CA GLN A 331 -14.12 -2.08 4.64
C GLN A 331 -12.65 -2.39 4.34
N LEU A 332 -11.76 -2.41 5.34
CA LEU A 332 -10.33 -2.53 5.08
C LEU A 332 -9.72 -3.82 5.65
N GLN A 333 -9.37 -4.73 4.75
CA GLN A 333 -8.60 -5.94 5.06
C GLN A 333 -7.08 -5.69 5.05
N ASN A 334 -6.63 -4.65 4.34
CA ASN A 334 -5.21 -4.28 4.26
C ASN A 334 -5.02 -2.78 4.48
N LEU A 335 -4.37 -2.42 5.61
CA LEU A 335 -3.99 -1.05 5.98
C LEU A 335 -3.12 -0.35 4.93
N ASP A 336 -2.46 -1.11 4.03
CA ASP A 336 -1.57 -0.54 3.03
C ASP A 336 -2.23 0.44 2.05
N LEU A 337 -3.55 0.32 1.86
CA LEU A 337 -4.31 1.14 0.91
C LEU A 337 -4.98 2.35 1.56
N LEU A 338 -4.95 2.47 2.89
CA LEU A 338 -5.69 3.46 3.68
C LEU A 338 -5.41 4.89 3.21
N PHE A 339 -4.14 5.26 3.11
CA PHE A 339 -3.74 6.61 2.69
C PHE A 339 -4.02 6.88 1.21
N ASP A 340 -3.96 5.85 0.36
CA ASP A 340 -4.31 6.00 -1.05
C ASP A 340 -5.82 6.23 -1.24
N ILE A 341 -6.67 5.63 -0.40
CA ILE A 341 -8.12 5.88 -0.38
C ILE A 341 -8.39 7.35 -0.05
N ILE A 342 -7.79 7.87 1.03
CA ILE A 342 -7.92 9.29 1.41
C ILE A 342 -7.49 10.21 0.26
N ARG A 343 -6.28 9.99 -0.26
CA ARG A 343 -5.70 10.82 -1.33
C ARG A 343 -6.54 10.82 -2.61
N THR A 344 -7.01 9.65 -3.04
CA THR A 344 -7.53 9.47 -4.40
C THR A 344 -9.04 9.35 -4.47
N SER A 345 -9.67 8.87 -3.41
CA SER A 345 -11.01 8.29 -3.47
C SER A 345 -11.99 8.91 -2.47
N THR A 346 -11.54 9.80 -1.59
CA THR A 346 -12.38 10.49 -0.59
C THR A 346 -12.65 11.95 -0.98
N LYS A 347 -13.87 12.46 -0.69
CA LYS A 347 -14.23 13.89 -0.77
C LYS A 347 -13.97 14.63 0.53
N ASN A 348 -14.53 14.11 1.63
CA ASN A 348 -14.45 14.72 2.95
C ASN A 348 -13.80 13.75 3.94
N VAL A 349 -12.90 14.25 4.78
CA VAL A 349 -12.35 13.51 5.93
C VAL A 349 -12.96 14.09 7.19
N VAL A 350 -13.64 13.26 7.98
CA VAL A 350 -14.16 13.65 9.28
C VAL A 350 -13.23 13.06 10.33
N VAL A 351 -12.67 13.92 11.16
CA VAL A 351 -11.70 13.55 12.19
C VAL A 351 -12.43 13.53 13.52
N VAL A 352 -12.73 12.32 14.02
CA VAL A 352 -13.47 12.10 15.27
C VAL A 352 -12.50 12.26 16.44
N LEU A 353 -12.40 13.47 16.97
CA LEU A 353 -11.46 13.87 18.01
C LEU A 353 -11.94 13.37 19.37
N THR A 354 -11.48 12.17 19.74
CA THR A 354 -11.57 11.61 21.10
C THR A 354 -10.20 11.68 21.77
N GLY A 355 -10.14 11.55 23.11
CA GLY A 355 -8.91 11.77 23.89
C GLY A 355 -7.67 11.01 23.43
N GLU A 356 -7.84 9.84 22.78
CA GLU A 356 -6.73 9.00 22.31
C GLU A 356 -6.46 9.10 20.79
N LEU A 357 -7.19 9.94 20.05
CA LEU A 357 -7.05 9.97 18.58
C LEU A 357 -5.62 10.34 18.16
N LEU A 358 -5.09 11.42 18.72
CA LEU A 358 -3.81 12.00 18.30
C LEU A 358 -2.61 11.15 18.74
N SER A 359 -2.79 10.22 19.69
CA SER A 359 -1.72 9.29 20.10
C SER A 359 -1.56 8.11 19.13
N ARG A 360 -2.49 7.89 18.19
CA ARG A 360 -2.44 6.76 17.25
C ARG A 360 -1.75 7.13 15.93
N SER A 361 -0.64 6.43 15.65
CA SER A 361 0.18 6.62 14.44
C SER A 361 -0.60 6.53 13.12
N TRP A 362 -1.56 5.61 12.99
CA TRP A 362 -2.37 5.49 11.78
C TRP A 362 -3.26 6.71 11.56
N CYS A 363 -3.93 7.22 12.61
CA CYS A 363 -4.74 8.44 12.54
C CYS A 363 -3.87 9.65 12.19
N ALA A 364 -2.65 9.74 12.72
CA ALA A 364 -1.67 10.74 12.30
C ALA A 364 -1.41 10.67 10.79
N GLY A 365 -1.21 9.46 10.25
CA GLY A 365 -1.03 9.25 8.83
C GLY A 365 -2.24 9.66 7.99
N GLU A 366 -3.46 9.40 8.47
CA GLU A 366 -4.71 9.79 7.81
C GLU A 366 -4.84 11.32 7.74
N ILE A 367 -4.62 12.01 8.87
CA ILE A 367 -4.68 13.47 8.99
C ILE A 367 -3.62 14.14 8.11
N VAL A 368 -2.36 13.67 8.15
CA VAL A 368 -1.30 14.20 7.29
C VAL A 368 -1.62 13.98 5.81
N THR A 369 -2.21 12.84 5.47
CA THR A 369 -2.59 12.55 4.08
C THR A 369 -3.70 13.49 3.60
N ALA A 370 -4.70 13.77 4.44
CA ALA A 370 -5.74 14.74 4.14
C ALA A 370 -5.16 16.15 3.93
N TRP A 371 -4.33 16.60 4.86
CA TRP A 371 -3.65 17.90 4.83
C TRP A 371 -2.78 18.09 3.58
N LYS A 372 -1.87 17.15 3.30
CA LYS A 372 -0.96 17.24 2.14
C LYS A 372 -1.66 17.22 0.78
N ASN A 373 -2.88 16.71 0.71
CA ASN A 373 -3.63 16.56 -0.53
C ASN A 373 -4.84 17.50 -0.61
N ASP A 374 -4.91 18.48 0.29
CA ASP A 374 -5.95 19.50 0.34
C ASP A 374 -7.37 18.90 0.29
N ILE A 375 -7.58 17.84 1.08
CA ILE A 375 -8.88 17.18 1.20
C ILE A 375 -9.70 17.92 2.24
N HIS A 376 -10.94 18.28 1.90
CA HIS A 376 -11.85 18.96 2.83
C HIS A 376 -11.99 18.14 4.11
N THR A 377 -11.62 18.75 5.24
CA THR A 377 -11.48 18.05 6.52
C THR A 377 -12.33 18.74 7.57
N VAL A 378 -13.13 17.96 8.29
CA VAL A 378 -14.06 18.46 9.31
C VAL A 378 -13.68 17.83 10.66
N PRO A 379 -13.17 18.62 11.61
CA PRO A 379 -12.92 18.13 12.96
C PRO A 379 -14.24 18.01 13.72
N LEU A 380 -14.46 16.85 14.33
CA LEU A 380 -15.58 16.59 15.23
C LEU A 380 -15.04 16.44 16.65
N LEU A 381 -15.13 17.50 17.43
CA LEU A 381 -14.68 17.54 18.82
C LEU A 381 -15.67 16.77 19.67
N CYS A 382 -15.20 15.68 20.28
CA CYS A 382 -16.01 14.90 21.19
C CYS A 382 -15.69 15.25 22.64
N GLU A 383 -16.68 15.06 23.52
CA GLU A 383 -16.48 15.15 24.96
C GLU A 383 -15.34 14.22 25.41
N GLY A 384 -14.43 14.77 26.24
CA GLY A 384 -13.21 14.10 26.68
C GLY A 384 -11.99 14.30 25.78
N PHE A 385 -12.09 15.09 24.70
CA PHE A 385 -10.92 15.54 23.94
C PHE A 385 -10.36 16.85 24.50
N GLU A 386 -9.06 16.84 24.78
CA GLU A 386 -8.31 18.02 25.19
C GLU A 386 -7.36 18.43 24.06
N ARG A 387 -7.33 19.74 23.76
CA ARG A 387 -6.35 20.29 22.81
C ARG A 387 -4.95 20.12 23.38
N LEU A 388 -4.03 19.71 22.53
CA LEU A 388 -2.64 19.55 22.92
C LEU A 388 -1.95 20.92 22.96
N SER A 389 -1.09 21.12 23.95
CA SER A 389 -0.10 22.19 23.89
C SER A 389 0.97 21.89 22.83
N ASP A 390 1.67 22.91 22.37
CA ASP A 390 2.77 22.77 21.41
C ASP A 390 3.87 21.82 21.93
N GLU A 391 4.11 21.82 23.24
CA GLU A 391 5.04 20.90 23.90
C GLU A 391 4.54 19.45 23.88
N ALA A 392 3.27 19.23 24.23
CA ALA A 392 2.66 17.90 24.22
C ALA A 392 2.61 17.32 22.80
N GLN A 393 2.32 18.16 21.81
CA GLN A 393 2.30 17.77 20.41
C GLN A 393 3.68 17.29 19.92
N LYS A 394 4.76 17.99 20.31
CA LYS A 394 6.13 17.57 19.98
C LYS A 394 6.52 16.23 20.61
N GLN A 395 5.83 15.80 21.67
CA GLN A 395 6.08 14.52 22.33
C GLN A 395 5.32 13.36 21.68
N ILE A 396 4.31 13.59 20.84
CA ILE A 396 3.50 12.51 20.23
C ILE A 396 4.33 11.45 19.50
N PRO A 397 5.35 11.80 18.68
CA PRO A 397 6.18 10.80 18.03
C PRO A 397 6.88 9.84 19.00
N SER A 398 7.08 10.23 20.27
CA SER A 398 7.69 9.38 21.29
C SER A 398 6.74 8.29 21.81
N LEU A 399 5.42 8.43 21.59
CA LEU A 399 4.41 7.42 21.92
C LEU A 399 4.41 6.26 20.92
N TRP A 400 5.11 6.40 19.79
CA TRP A 400 5.10 5.41 18.72
C TRP A 400 6.35 4.56 18.71
N THR A 401 6.15 3.28 18.41
CA THR A 401 7.27 2.37 18.17
C THR A 401 8.08 2.81 16.94
N PRO A 402 9.40 2.54 16.88
CA PRO A 402 10.21 2.80 15.69
C PRO A 402 9.65 2.16 14.42
N HIS A 403 8.98 1.01 14.57
CA HIS A 403 8.31 0.32 13.46
C HIS A 403 7.17 1.15 12.87
N GLN A 404 6.28 1.71 13.71
CA GLN A 404 5.17 2.57 13.25
C GLN A 404 5.69 3.82 12.53
N VAL A 405 6.73 4.45 13.07
CA VAL A 405 7.38 5.61 12.42
C VAL A 405 7.95 5.22 11.05
N ALA A 406 8.61 4.07 10.96
CA ALA A 406 9.15 3.56 9.70
C ALA A 406 8.04 3.23 8.68
N GLN A 407 6.91 2.68 9.14
CA GLN A 407 5.74 2.44 8.31
C GLN A 407 5.19 3.74 7.73
N LEU A 408 4.95 4.77 8.54
CA LEU A 408 4.46 6.07 8.07
C LEU A 408 5.39 6.73 7.05
N ALA A 409 6.71 6.72 7.29
CA ALA A 409 7.65 7.24 6.30
C ALA A 409 7.67 6.42 5.01
N SER A 410 7.29 5.14 5.07
CA SER A 410 7.08 4.34 3.86
C SER A 410 5.87 4.78 3.01
N TYR A 411 5.09 5.75 3.49
CA TYR A 411 4.06 6.45 2.74
C TYR A 411 4.42 7.91 2.42
N GLY A 412 5.66 8.33 2.73
CA GLY A 412 6.12 9.71 2.56
C GLY A 412 5.62 10.67 3.64
N ILE A 413 5.29 10.14 4.82
CA ILE A 413 4.86 10.89 5.99
C ILE A 413 6.04 11.00 6.96
N GLN A 414 6.59 12.21 7.09
CA GLN A 414 7.65 12.54 8.03
C GLN A 414 7.05 13.07 9.34
N LEU A 415 7.82 13.05 10.43
CA LEU A 415 7.37 13.54 11.73
C LEU A 415 7.06 15.04 11.72
N ASP A 416 7.82 15.81 10.95
CA ASP A 416 7.56 17.25 10.78
C ASP A 416 6.19 17.49 10.11
N ASP A 417 5.80 16.61 9.18
CA ASP A 417 4.48 16.68 8.54
C ASP A 417 3.34 16.44 9.54
N VAL A 418 3.55 15.53 10.50
CA VAL A 418 2.56 15.25 11.57
C VAL A 418 2.34 16.50 12.41
N ASN A 419 3.42 17.15 12.85
CA ASN A 419 3.31 18.36 13.66
C ASN A 419 2.59 19.48 12.92
N LEU A 420 2.91 19.70 11.64
CA LEU A 420 2.22 20.72 10.85
C LEU A 420 0.74 20.38 10.65
N ALA A 421 0.41 19.12 10.37
CA ALA A 421 -0.97 18.70 10.18
C ALA A 421 -1.79 18.77 11.48
N TYR A 422 -1.21 18.49 12.65
CA TYR A 422 -1.90 18.62 13.93
C TYR A 422 -2.13 20.09 14.32
N SER A 423 -1.16 20.96 14.06
CA SER A 423 -1.33 22.41 14.23
C SER A 423 -2.48 22.91 13.35
N TRP A 424 -2.47 22.53 12.06
CA TRP A 424 -3.54 22.85 11.11
C TRP A 424 -4.92 22.37 11.60
N LEU A 425 -5.01 21.12 12.05
CA LEU A 425 -6.25 20.52 12.55
C LEU A 425 -6.81 21.25 13.79
N GLN A 426 -5.94 21.68 14.70
CA GLN A 426 -6.35 22.31 15.97
C GLN A 426 -6.63 23.81 15.86
N HIS A 427 -5.91 24.52 14.99
CA HIS A 427 -5.92 25.99 14.94
C HIS A 427 -6.55 26.59 13.69
N GLU A 428 -6.51 25.90 12.55
CA GLU A 428 -7.00 26.46 11.27
C GLU A 428 -8.40 25.98 10.89
N LEU A 429 -8.87 24.85 11.45
CA LEU A 429 -10.17 24.28 11.14
C LEU A 429 -11.20 24.57 12.23
N THR A 430 -12.45 24.86 11.82
CA THR A 430 -13.58 25.06 12.73
C THR A 430 -14.20 23.71 13.11
N PRO A 431 -14.21 23.33 14.41
CA PRO A 431 -14.74 22.05 14.83
C PRO A 431 -16.26 22.07 15.04
N LEU A 432 -16.90 20.92 14.77
CA LEU A 432 -18.25 20.61 15.27
C LEU A 432 -18.16 19.97 16.66
N GLN A 433 -19.12 20.26 17.52
CA GLN A 433 -19.14 19.73 18.89
C GLN A 433 -20.12 18.56 19.01
N MET A 434 -19.66 17.43 19.54
CA MET A 434 -20.49 16.25 19.76
C MET A 434 -20.42 15.78 21.22
N ALA A 435 -21.52 16.00 21.95
CA ALA A 435 -21.71 15.40 23.26
C ALA A 435 -21.89 13.88 23.11
N ARG A 436 -21.06 13.11 23.80
CA ARG A 436 -21.09 11.64 23.67
C ARG A 436 -22.06 10.98 24.66
N PHE A 437 -22.23 11.56 25.84
CA PHE A 437 -23.22 11.14 26.84
C PHE A 437 -24.59 11.82 26.65
N GLY A 438 -24.73 12.65 25.61
CA GLY A 438 -25.95 13.38 25.31
C GLY A 438 -27.06 12.51 24.69
N PRO A 439 -28.31 13.03 24.66
CA PRO A 439 -29.44 12.33 24.07
C PRO A 439 -29.22 12.05 22.58
N VAL A 440 -29.78 10.94 22.09
CA VAL A 440 -29.65 10.48 20.68
C VAL A 440 -30.03 11.59 19.69
N CYS A 441 -31.13 12.31 19.95
CA CYS A 441 -31.59 13.40 19.09
C CYS A 441 -30.59 14.56 18.98
N GLY A 442 -29.77 14.79 20.02
CA GLY A 442 -28.71 15.80 19.98
C GLY A 442 -27.57 15.36 19.08
N ARG A 443 -27.13 14.10 19.21
CA ARG A 443 -26.08 13.52 18.35
C ARG A 443 -26.51 13.43 16.89
N GLU A 444 -27.75 13.05 16.62
CA GLU A 444 -28.30 12.99 15.27
C GLU A 444 -28.29 14.37 14.59
N LYS A 445 -28.66 15.45 15.32
CA LYS A 445 -28.58 16.82 14.80
C LYS A 445 -27.15 17.21 14.39
N VAL A 446 -26.16 16.86 15.21
CA VAL A 446 -24.74 17.11 14.90
C VAL A 446 -24.30 16.34 13.65
N VAL A 447 -24.76 15.10 13.48
CA VAL A 447 -24.48 14.30 12.26
C VAL A 447 -25.15 14.93 11.02
N VAL A 448 -26.36 15.46 11.14
CA VAL A 448 -27.03 16.18 10.05
C VAL A 448 -26.29 17.49 9.72
N GLU A 449 -25.80 18.22 10.72
CA GLU A 449 -24.97 19.41 10.53
C GLU A 449 -23.64 19.06 9.84
N LEU A 450 -22.97 18.00 10.28
CA LEU A 450 -21.77 17.44 9.64
C LEU A 450 -22.00 17.15 8.16
N MET A 451 -23.13 16.53 7.81
CA MET A 451 -23.49 16.24 6.42
C MET A 451 -23.64 17.52 5.59
N ASN A 452 -24.24 18.57 6.16
CA ASN A 452 -24.38 19.87 5.51
C ASN A 452 -23.01 20.52 5.26
N VAL A 453 -22.10 20.50 6.25
CA VAL A 453 -20.72 20.99 6.13
C VAL A 453 -19.96 20.21 5.06
N CYS A 454 -20.22 18.91 4.93
CA CYS A 454 -19.62 18.05 3.89
C CYS A 454 -20.26 18.20 2.49
N GLY A 455 -21.23 19.10 2.32
CA GLY A 455 -21.93 19.34 1.07
C GLY A 455 -22.80 18.16 0.60
N LEU A 456 -23.34 17.37 1.53
CA LEU A 456 -24.19 16.21 1.22
C LEU A 456 -25.67 16.60 1.19
N SER A 457 -26.38 16.12 0.17
CA SER A 457 -27.83 16.29 0.08
C SER A 457 -28.53 15.42 1.12
N SER A 458 -29.20 16.05 2.08
CA SER A 458 -30.09 15.38 3.02
C SER A 458 -31.35 14.90 2.31
N ARG A 459 -31.72 13.63 2.50
CA ARG A 459 -33.07 13.14 2.20
C ARG A 459 -33.97 13.71 3.29
N ARG A 460 -35.07 14.35 2.89
CA ARG A 460 -36.18 14.65 3.82
C ARG A 460 -36.74 13.34 4.34
N THR A 461 -36.21 12.86 5.44
CA THR A 461 -36.84 11.83 6.26
C THR A 461 -37.99 12.52 6.98
N THR A 462 -39.22 12.07 6.69
CA THR A 462 -40.37 12.39 7.53
C THR A 462 -40.11 11.76 8.90
N SER A 463 -39.50 12.53 9.80
CA SER A 463 -39.32 12.15 11.20
C SER A 463 -40.64 11.62 11.73
N LYS A 464 -40.72 10.30 11.96
CA LYS A 464 -41.84 9.73 12.69
C LYS A 464 -41.75 10.24 14.12
N THR A 465 -42.72 11.09 14.45
CA THR A 465 -43.39 11.25 15.75
C THR A 465 -42.61 11.87 16.89
N ALA A 466 -42.75 13.19 17.04
CA ALA A 466 -42.91 13.78 18.37
C ALA A 466 -44.35 13.46 18.85
N GLY A 467 -44.49 12.45 19.72
CA GLY A 467 -45.77 12.18 20.41
C GLY A 467 -46.21 10.71 20.53
N HIS A 468 -45.50 9.75 19.92
CA HIS A 468 -45.83 8.33 20.12
C HIS A 468 -45.04 7.81 21.33
N VAL A 469 -45.75 7.28 22.34
CA VAL A 469 -45.12 6.56 23.44
C VAL A 469 -44.49 5.29 22.87
N SER A 470 -43.15 5.20 22.91
CA SER A 470 -42.38 4.01 22.49
C SER A 470 -42.86 2.79 23.29
N ARG A 471 -43.17 1.67 22.62
CA ARG A 471 -43.62 0.43 23.27
C ARG A 471 -42.62 -0.69 22.96
N PRO A 472 -41.38 -0.57 23.46
CA PRO A 472 -40.31 -1.49 23.08
C PRO A 472 -40.61 -2.91 23.59
N ARG A 473 -40.32 -3.91 22.76
CA ARG A 473 -40.41 -5.32 23.15
C ARG A 473 -39.10 -5.86 23.72
N ILE A 474 -38.00 -5.17 23.45
CA ILE A 474 -36.64 -5.53 23.88
C ILE A 474 -36.03 -4.30 24.54
N LEU A 475 -35.56 -4.45 25.77
CA LEU A 475 -34.74 -3.45 26.44
C LEU A 475 -33.27 -3.81 26.27
N ILE A 476 -32.42 -2.84 25.99
CA ILE A 476 -30.98 -2.99 25.88
C ILE A 476 -30.36 -2.21 27.04
N LEU A 477 -29.54 -2.88 27.84
CA LEU A 477 -28.86 -2.32 29.00
C LEU A 477 -27.35 -2.53 28.87
N SER A 478 -26.59 -1.51 29.25
CA SER A 478 -25.13 -1.56 29.42
C SER A 478 -24.71 -0.50 30.45
N SER A 479 -23.42 -0.45 30.77
CA SER A 479 -22.83 0.62 31.57
C SER A 479 -22.90 1.95 30.82
N TYR A 480 -23.18 3.02 31.58
CA TYR A 480 -23.16 4.40 31.10
C TYR A 480 -21.84 5.12 31.38
N MET A 481 -20.87 4.45 32.02
CA MET A 481 -19.59 5.03 32.44
C MET A 481 -18.67 5.37 31.26
N GLU A 482 -18.81 4.66 30.15
CA GLU A 482 -18.03 4.90 28.94
C GLU A 482 -18.94 5.21 27.74
N ALA A 483 -18.64 6.32 27.07
CA ALA A 483 -19.38 6.76 25.90
C ALA A 483 -19.33 5.77 24.71
N GLU A 484 -18.29 4.94 24.61
CA GLU A 484 -18.23 3.89 23.58
C GLU A 484 -19.27 2.80 23.82
N TYR A 485 -19.57 2.44 25.08
CA TYR A 485 -20.57 1.43 25.41
C TYR A 485 -21.97 1.92 25.02
N LEU A 486 -22.27 3.19 25.28
CA LEU A 486 -23.52 3.83 24.83
C LEU A 486 -23.66 3.83 23.31
N SER A 487 -22.59 4.21 22.61
CA SER A 487 -22.57 4.20 21.14
C SER A 487 -22.74 2.78 20.59
N ALA A 488 -22.16 1.78 21.25
CA ALA A 488 -22.31 0.37 20.88
C ALA A 488 -23.74 -0.15 21.14
N CYS A 489 -24.38 0.24 22.24
CA CYS A 489 -25.79 -0.05 22.52
C CYS A 489 -26.70 0.46 21.42
N GLU A 490 -26.47 1.69 20.95
CA GLU A 490 -27.29 2.29 19.89
C GLU A 490 -27.03 1.68 18.52
N VAL A 491 -25.77 1.38 18.19
CA VAL A 491 -25.46 0.59 16.99
C VAL A 491 -26.19 -0.75 17.05
N PHE A 492 -26.13 -1.43 18.19
CA PHE A 492 -26.79 -2.72 18.39
C PHE A 492 -28.32 -2.57 18.29
N GLN A 493 -28.91 -1.54 18.89
CA GLN A 493 -30.34 -1.22 18.78
C GLN A 493 -30.74 -1.03 17.31
N ILE A 494 -30.03 -0.18 16.54
CA ILE A 494 -30.34 0.08 15.12
C ILE A 494 -30.28 -1.22 14.31
N LEU A 495 -29.23 -2.02 14.49
CA LEU A 495 -29.04 -3.28 13.76
C LEU A 495 -30.08 -4.33 14.15
N LEU A 496 -30.38 -4.47 15.44
CA LEU A 496 -31.35 -5.43 15.96
C LEU A 496 -32.76 -5.09 15.51
N GLN A 497 -33.17 -3.81 15.59
CA GLN A 497 -34.47 -3.36 15.08
C GLN A 497 -34.59 -3.57 13.57
N ALA A 498 -33.52 -3.32 12.81
CA ALA A 498 -33.50 -3.56 11.37
C ALA A 498 -33.62 -5.04 11.03
N HIS A 499 -33.06 -5.92 11.86
CA HIS A 499 -33.07 -7.37 11.63
C HIS A 499 -34.38 -8.04 12.08
N LEU A 500 -34.88 -7.68 13.27
CA LEU A 500 -36.05 -8.32 13.86
C LEU A 500 -37.37 -7.61 13.53
N HIS A 501 -37.33 -6.38 13.01
CA HIS A 501 -38.50 -5.53 12.81
C HIS A 501 -39.33 -5.31 14.09
N VAL A 502 -38.64 -5.22 15.23
CA VAL A 502 -39.22 -5.07 16.56
C VAL A 502 -38.66 -3.81 17.22
N GLU A 503 -39.51 -3.00 17.86
CA GLU A 503 -39.06 -1.84 18.63
C GLU A 503 -38.19 -2.27 19.82
N CYS A 504 -36.99 -1.69 19.89
CA CYS A 504 -36.01 -1.90 20.94
C CYS A 504 -35.67 -0.53 21.55
N GLU A 505 -35.42 -0.48 22.86
CA GLU A 505 -35.05 0.76 23.55
C GLU A 505 -33.79 0.54 24.38
N VAL A 506 -32.82 1.46 24.27
CA VAL A 506 -31.67 1.48 25.19
C VAL A 506 -32.09 2.23 26.44
N VAL A 507 -31.90 1.61 27.60
CA VAL A 507 -32.29 2.17 28.90
C VAL A 507 -31.07 2.50 29.73
N HIS A 508 -31.10 3.66 30.38
CA HIS A 508 -29.97 4.21 31.15
C HIS A 508 -30.28 4.42 32.63
N ASP A 509 -31.55 4.50 32.99
CA ASP A 509 -31.97 4.81 34.35
C ASP A 509 -33.21 4.01 34.78
N PHE A 510 -33.50 4.04 36.09
CA PHE A 510 -34.63 3.34 36.69
C PHE A 510 -35.99 3.81 36.15
N GLN A 511 -36.11 5.09 35.79
CA GLN A 511 -37.36 5.67 35.30
C GLN A 511 -37.70 5.17 33.89
N GLN A 512 -36.70 5.08 33.01
CA GLN A 512 -36.82 4.51 31.67
C GLN A 512 -37.19 3.02 31.74
N ILE A 513 -36.51 2.25 32.60
CA ILE A 513 -36.86 0.84 32.82
C ILE A 513 -38.31 0.73 33.32
N ALA A 514 -38.71 1.50 34.33
CA ALA A 514 -40.08 1.45 34.86
C ALA A 514 -41.14 1.78 33.80
N THR A 515 -40.84 2.73 32.91
CA THR A 515 -41.75 3.16 31.83
C THR A 515 -41.87 2.11 30.72
N CYS A 516 -40.76 1.47 30.34
CA CYS A 516 -40.70 0.58 29.19
C CYS A 516 -40.95 -0.91 29.53
N LYS A 517 -40.62 -1.33 30.75
CA LYS A 517 -40.76 -2.72 31.25
C LYS A 517 -42.15 -3.34 31.05
N PRO A 518 -43.28 -2.63 31.17
CA PRO A 518 -44.60 -3.21 30.91
C PRO A 518 -44.81 -3.73 29.48
N PHE A 519 -44.04 -3.22 28.51
CA PHE A 519 -44.18 -3.57 27.09
C PHE A 519 -43.16 -4.60 26.61
N ALA A 520 -42.05 -4.73 27.34
CA ALA A 520 -40.91 -5.55 26.99
C ALA A 520 -41.06 -7.01 27.43
N TYR A 521 -40.43 -7.91 26.66
CA TYR A 521 -40.33 -9.34 26.94
C TYR A 521 -38.90 -9.76 27.27
N TYR A 522 -37.93 -9.12 26.62
CA TYR A 522 -36.51 -9.44 26.76
C TYR A 522 -35.73 -8.25 27.30
N LEU A 523 -34.71 -8.55 28.09
CA LEU A 523 -33.69 -7.62 28.52
C LEU A 523 -32.34 -8.13 27.99
N ILE A 524 -31.75 -7.39 27.06
CA ILE A 524 -30.41 -7.67 26.55
C ILE A 524 -29.40 -6.90 27.40
N ALA A 525 -28.50 -7.62 28.06
CA ALA A 525 -27.36 -7.02 28.76
C ALA A 525 -26.12 -7.13 27.86
N LEU A 526 -25.67 -6.00 27.31
CA LEU A 526 -24.43 -5.97 26.53
C LEU A 526 -23.24 -5.93 27.49
N LEU A 527 -22.38 -6.95 27.43
CA LEU A 527 -21.28 -7.15 28.36
C LEU A 527 -19.96 -6.70 27.74
N PHE A 528 -19.37 -5.66 28.33
CA PHE A 528 -18.05 -5.12 28.00
C PHE A 528 -17.04 -5.41 29.11
N ARG A 529 -15.75 -5.26 28.82
CA ARG A 529 -14.69 -5.45 29.81
C ARG A 529 -14.94 -4.59 31.06
N GLY A 530 -14.93 -5.23 32.23
CA GLY A 530 -15.08 -4.53 33.51
C GLY A 530 -16.51 -4.08 33.85
N ILE A 531 -17.51 -4.33 33.00
CA ILE A 531 -18.91 -3.90 33.24
C ILE A 531 -19.50 -4.43 34.55
N LEU A 532 -19.08 -5.61 35.00
CA LEU A 532 -19.54 -6.22 36.26
C LEU A 532 -18.90 -5.59 37.50
N ARG A 533 -18.06 -4.55 37.34
CA ARG A 533 -17.57 -3.71 38.44
C ARG A 533 -18.35 -2.39 38.55
N ASP A 534 -19.20 -2.10 37.58
CA ASP A 534 -20.08 -0.93 37.61
C ASP A 534 -21.30 -1.25 38.50
N GLU A 535 -21.31 -0.67 39.70
CA GLU A 535 -22.40 -0.86 40.65
C GLU A 535 -23.75 -0.39 40.11
N ASP A 536 -23.78 0.69 39.33
CA ASP A 536 -25.03 1.25 38.84
C ASP A 536 -25.62 0.36 37.74
N PHE A 537 -24.76 -0.19 36.87
CA PHE A 537 -25.18 -1.23 35.93
C PHE A 537 -25.76 -2.44 36.66
N ILE A 538 -25.12 -2.92 37.73
CA ILE A 538 -25.63 -4.06 38.53
C ILE A 538 -26.98 -3.71 39.15
N LYS A 539 -27.12 -2.53 39.77
CA LYS A 539 -28.39 -2.08 40.38
C LYS A 539 -29.50 -1.99 39.35
N LEU A 540 -29.23 -1.45 38.16
CA LEU A 540 -30.18 -1.39 37.05
C LEU A 540 -30.56 -2.79 36.53
N LEU A 541 -29.59 -3.68 36.39
CA LEU A 541 -29.80 -5.06 35.94
C LEU A 541 -30.69 -5.83 36.93
N LEU A 542 -30.43 -5.70 38.23
CA LEU A 542 -31.24 -6.31 39.29
C LEU A 542 -32.66 -5.73 39.30
N TYR A 543 -32.80 -4.42 39.19
CA TYR A 543 -34.11 -3.76 39.12
C TYR A 543 -34.92 -4.18 37.89
N ALA A 544 -34.28 -4.31 36.74
CA ALA A 544 -34.92 -4.75 35.50
C ALA A 544 -35.40 -6.21 35.60
N THR A 545 -34.64 -7.08 36.26
CA THR A 545 -34.94 -8.52 36.40
C THR A 545 -35.89 -8.87 37.55
N GLN A 546 -36.01 -8.02 38.58
CA GLN A 546 -36.96 -8.20 39.67
C GLN A 546 -38.42 -8.23 39.19
N THR A 547 -39.24 -9.12 39.74
CA THR A 547 -40.67 -9.20 39.46
C THR A 547 -41.42 -8.03 40.12
N CYS A 548 -42.11 -7.20 39.33
CA CYS A 548 -42.98 -6.15 39.88
C CYS A 548 -44.28 -6.77 40.41
N THR A 549 -44.75 -6.31 41.57
CA THR A 549 -46.01 -6.75 42.19
C THR A 549 -47.26 -6.55 41.32
N SER A 550 -47.21 -5.62 40.36
CA SER A 550 -48.30 -5.32 39.41
C SER A 550 -48.25 -6.08 38.08
N SER A 551 -47.12 -6.71 37.74
CA SER A 551 -46.91 -7.47 36.50
C SER A 551 -46.33 -8.84 36.85
N LYS A 552 -47.12 -9.91 36.67
CA LYS A 552 -46.69 -11.30 36.90
C LYS A 552 -45.55 -11.79 35.96
N ARG A 553 -44.96 -10.91 35.15
CA ARG A 553 -44.02 -11.28 34.08
C ARG A 553 -42.63 -10.69 34.35
N ALA A 554 -41.64 -11.57 34.55
CA ALA A 554 -40.23 -11.21 34.56
C ALA A 554 -39.72 -11.04 33.12
N LEU A 555 -38.78 -10.12 32.91
CA LEU A 555 -38.06 -10.00 31.63
C LEU A 555 -37.09 -11.16 31.49
N GLU A 556 -37.04 -11.77 30.31
CA GLU A 556 -36.04 -12.79 30.00
C GLU A 556 -34.69 -12.12 29.72
N LEU A 557 -33.70 -12.41 30.57
CA LEU A 557 -32.36 -11.84 30.46
C LEU A 557 -31.54 -12.58 29.40
N VAL A 558 -31.02 -11.83 28.42
CA VAL A 558 -30.15 -12.33 27.36
C VAL A 558 -28.80 -11.61 27.45
N PRO A 559 -27.78 -12.21 28.07
CA PRO A 559 -26.43 -11.64 28.10
C PRO A 559 -25.78 -11.77 26.72
N VAL A 560 -25.19 -10.69 26.22
CA VAL A 560 -24.47 -10.66 24.94
C VAL A 560 -23.07 -10.11 25.19
N VAL A 561 -22.06 -10.91 24.92
CA VAL A 561 -20.66 -10.48 25.02
C VAL A 561 -20.32 -9.58 23.84
N ALA A 562 -20.14 -8.28 24.11
CA ALA A 562 -19.87 -7.26 23.10
C ALA A 562 -18.37 -6.96 22.92
N ASP A 563 -17.54 -7.34 23.90
CA ASP A 563 -16.07 -7.22 23.87
C ASP A 563 -15.42 -8.60 24.01
N SER A 564 -14.47 -8.93 23.13
CA SER A 564 -13.70 -10.18 23.20
C SER A 564 -12.83 -10.28 24.46
N ASN A 565 -12.57 -9.16 25.14
CA ASN A 565 -11.83 -9.09 26.39
C ASN A 565 -12.74 -9.12 27.63
N PHE A 566 -14.03 -9.43 27.46
CA PHE A 566 -14.91 -9.65 28.59
C PHE A 566 -14.49 -10.91 29.35
N GLU A 567 -14.18 -10.73 30.63
CA GLU A 567 -13.85 -11.82 31.55
C GLU A 567 -14.97 -11.95 32.57
N VAL A 568 -15.50 -13.17 32.73
CA VAL A 568 -16.40 -13.47 33.84
C VAL A 568 -15.55 -13.48 35.11
N PRO A 569 -15.94 -12.73 36.16
CA PRO A 569 -15.19 -12.72 37.39
C PRO A 569 -15.06 -14.12 37.99
N ASN A 570 -13.87 -14.46 38.47
CA ASN A 570 -13.65 -15.74 39.13
C ASN A 570 -14.43 -15.77 40.46
N VAL A 571 -15.19 -16.86 40.68
CA VAL A 571 -16.19 -16.98 41.75
C VAL A 571 -15.57 -16.82 43.15
N ASP A 572 -14.28 -17.13 43.29
CA ASP A 572 -13.54 -17.09 44.56
C ASP A 572 -13.23 -15.67 45.07
N GLY A 573 -13.37 -14.62 44.23
CA GLY A 573 -13.05 -13.24 44.61
C GLY A 573 -14.24 -12.31 44.84
N TYR A 574 -15.45 -12.67 44.39
CA TYR A 574 -16.58 -11.72 44.32
C TYR A 574 -17.52 -11.73 45.54
N TRP A 575 -17.53 -12.79 46.36
CA TRP A 575 -18.38 -12.85 47.57
C TRP A 575 -17.76 -12.19 48.81
N ALA A 576 -16.61 -11.52 48.66
CA ALA A 576 -15.93 -10.79 49.74
C ALA A 576 -16.22 -9.27 49.75
N LEU A 577 -17.08 -8.80 48.84
CA LEU A 577 -17.63 -7.44 48.74
C LEU A 577 -19.16 -7.54 48.77
#